data_AF-A0A820LII9-F1
#
_entry.id   AF-A0A820LII9-F1
#
_cell.length_a   1.000
_cell.length_b   1.000
_cell.length_c   1.000
_cell.angle_alpha   90.00
_cell.angle_beta   90.00
_cell.angle_gamma   90.00
#
_symmetry.space_group_name_H-M   'P 1'
#
loop_
_entity.id
_entity.type
_entity.pdbx_description
1 polymer ?
#
loop_
_entity_poly.entity_id
_entity_poly.type
_entity_poly.pdbx_seq_one_letter_code
_entity_poly.pdbx_strand_id
1 'polypeptide(L)'
;ISFVLYRGQTKITATPLTDRTNFVDNTTINEIYTVKVVLNGIEQTYSESANAWAQQYLTIPLQIPAGGTTPDGVSYTYSANGCSVGDLDGDGQYEIVLKWDPSNSRDNAQAGYTDSDGKAEIACKTADGTRDSTNVIIGNSDADYRNSRGYILTGPEYLTIFNGQTGKAMATVDFIPDRGNVSA
;
A
#
# COMPACT_ATOMS: atom_id res chain seq x y z
N ILE A 1 7.82 11.58 27.63
CA ILE A 1 6.67 10.85 27.07
C ILE A 1 6.58 9.49 27.75
N SER A 2 5.38 8.99 28.02
CA SER A 2 5.15 7.63 28.51
C SER A 2 3.85 7.07 27.93
N PHE A 3 3.56 5.79 28.19
CA PHE A 3 2.42 5.10 27.58
C PHE A 3 1.61 4.35 28.63
N VAL A 4 0.29 4.35 28.47
CA VAL A 4 -0.61 3.47 29.23
C VAL A 4 -1.40 2.61 28.26
N LEU A 5 -1.49 1.31 28.57
CA LEU A 5 -2.17 0.32 27.75
C LEU A 5 -3.53 -0.02 28.37
N TYR A 6 -4.53 -0.17 27.50
CA TYR A 6 -5.89 -0.58 27.82
C TYR A 6 -6.24 -1.87 27.06
N ARG A 7 -6.95 -2.78 27.76
CA ARG A 7 -7.65 -3.93 27.17
C ARG A 7 -9.14 -3.68 27.35
N GLY A 8 -9.86 -3.49 26.24
CA GLY A 8 -11.22 -2.95 26.25
C GLY A 8 -11.24 -1.60 26.97
N GLN A 9 -12.07 -1.49 28.01
CA GLN A 9 -12.13 -0.28 28.86
C GLN A 9 -11.20 -0.35 30.08
N THR A 10 -10.52 -1.47 30.30
CA THR A 10 -9.69 -1.69 31.49
C THR A 10 -8.25 -1.24 31.25
N LYS A 11 -7.74 -0.32 32.08
CA LYS A 11 -6.30 -0.01 32.11
C LYS A 11 -5.54 -1.19 32.70
N ILE A 12 -4.53 -1.70 31.99
CA ILE A 12 -3.76 -2.90 32.40
C ILE A 12 -2.31 -2.61 32.81
N THR A 13 -1.90 -1.35 32.74
CA THR A 13 -0.59 -0.88 33.21
C THR A 13 -0.76 -0.16 34.54
N ALA A 14 -0.09 -0.64 35.60
CA ALA A 14 -0.18 -0.06 36.94
C ALA A 14 0.46 1.34 37.02
N THR A 15 1.53 1.56 36.25
CA THR A 15 2.19 2.85 36.07
C THR A 15 2.47 3.07 34.57
N PRO A 16 2.54 4.34 34.09
CA PRO A 16 2.89 4.61 32.70
C PRO A 16 4.27 4.05 32.33
N LEU A 17 4.34 3.35 31.20
CA LEU A 17 5.56 2.77 30.65
C LEU A 17 6.44 3.87 30.06
N THR A 18 7.69 3.98 30.50
CA THR A 18 8.65 5.01 30.06
C THR A 18 9.85 4.46 29.29
N ASP A 19 10.14 3.17 29.43
CA ASP A 19 11.36 2.51 28.97
C ASP A 19 11.15 1.57 27.78
N ARG A 20 9.89 1.33 27.39
CA ARG A 20 9.50 0.35 26.38
C ARG A 20 8.20 0.71 25.68
N THR A 21 7.99 0.16 24.49
CA THR A 21 6.77 0.30 23.68
C THR A 21 6.10 -1.03 23.39
N ASN A 22 6.41 -2.05 24.19
CA ASN A 22 5.79 -3.38 24.15
C ASN A 22 5.33 -3.81 25.55
N PHE A 23 4.34 -4.70 25.61
CA PHE A 23 3.78 -5.24 26.85
C PHE A 23 3.27 -6.66 26.63
N VAL A 24 3.44 -7.52 27.64
CA VAL A 24 2.87 -8.88 27.64
C VAL A 24 1.70 -8.91 28.62
N ASP A 25 0.50 -9.02 28.08
CA ASP A 25 -0.72 -9.20 28.86
C ASP A 25 -1.01 -10.70 29.05
N ASN A 26 -0.78 -11.24 30.25
CA ASN A 26 -0.94 -12.66 30.58
C ASN A 26 -2.41 -13.07 30.80
N THR A 27 -3.29 -12.59 29.94
CA THR A 27 -4.71 -12.95 29.91
C THR A 27 -4.97 -14.05 28.89
N THR A 28 -6.07 -14.77 29.06
CA THR A 28 -6.59 -15.71 28.05
C THR A 28 -7.72 -15.10 27.23
N ILE A 29 -8.11 -13.86 27.53
CA ILE A 29 -9.20 -13.15 26.87
C ILE A 29 -8.63 -12.39 25.66
N ASN A 30 -9.11 -12.73 24.46
CA ASN A 30 -8.85 -11.95 23.26
C ASN A 30 -9.80 -10.75 23.21
N GLU A 31 -9.25 -9.56 23.38
CA GLU A 31 -9.97 -8.29 23.34
C GLU A 31 -9.23 -7.27 22.45
N ILE A 32 -9.87 -6.13 22.26
CA ILE A 32 -9.29 -4.97 21.59
C ILE A 32 -8.34 -4.26 22.57
N TYR A 33 -7.19 -3.84 22.06
CA TYR A 33 -6.21 -3.04 22.77
C TYR A 33 -6.16 -1.63 22.22
N THR A 34 -5.95 -0.66 23.11
CA THR A 34 -5.65 0.73 22.75
C THR A 34 -4.55 1.27 23.65
N VAL A 35 -3.75 2.19 23.12
CA VAL A 35 -2.68 2.88 23.83
C VAL A 35 -3.07 4.34 23.98
N LYS A 36 -2.73 4.94 25.12
CA LYS A 36 -2.66 6.39 25.22
C LYS A 36 -1.23 6.83 25.50
N VAL A 37 -0.83 7.88 24.81
CA VAL A 37 0.36 8.65 25.17
C VAL A 37 0.06 9.43 26.45
N VAL A 38 1.05 9.56 27.32
CA VAL A 38 1.03 10.43 28.49
C VAL A 38 2.11 11.50 28.30
N LEU A 39 1.67 12.76 28.27
CA LEU A 39 2.52 13.94 28.14
C LEU A 39 2.38 14.78 29.40
N ASN A 40 3.50 15.09 30.07
CA ASN A 40 3.52 15.88 31.30
C ASN A 40 2.54 15.37 32.37
N GLY A 41 2.37 14.05 32.47
CA GLY A 41 1.44 13.40 33.41
C GLY A 41 -0.02 13.35 32.96
N ILE A 42 -0.35 13.86 31.77
CA ILE A 42 -1.71 13.90 31.23
C ILE A 42 -1.87 12.88 30.10
N GLU A 43 -2.84 11.98 30.24
CA GLU A 43 -3.26 11.05 29.20
C GLU A 43 -3.89 11.79 28.00
N GLN A 44 -3.44 11.43 26.80
CA GLN A 44 -3.97 11.94 25.53
C GLN A 44 -5.15 11.08 25.04
N THR A 45 -5.56 11.30 23.79
CA THR A 45 -6.58 10.48 23.13
C THR A 45 -6.12 9.04 22.95
N TYR A 46 -7.08 8.13 22.78
CA TYR A 46 -6.80 6.75 22.41
C TYR A 46 -6.14 6.68 21.04
N SER A 47 -5.22 5.74 20.87
CA SER A 47 -4.78 5.25 19.56
C SER A 47 -5.94 4.61 18.81
N GLU A 48 -5.69 4.25 17.56
CA GLU A 48 -6.51 3.24 16.90
C GLU A 48 -6.55 1.92 17.68
N SER A 49 -7.60 1.16 17.43
CA SER A 49 -7.87 -0.11 18.09
C SER A 49 -7.11 -1.25 17.42
N ALA A 50 -6.43 -2.08 18.21
CA ALA A 50 -5.75 -3.27 17.72
C ALA A 50 -6.42 -4.54 18.26
N ASN A 51 -6.79 -5.47 17.38
CA ASN A 51 -7.27 -6.79 17.78
C ASN A 51 -6.08 -7.74 18.05
N ALA A 52 -6.22 -8.61 19.05
CA ALA A 52 -5.26 -9.71 19.24
C ALA A 52 -5.28 -10.65 18.02
N TRP A 53 -4.13 -10.86 17.39
CA TRP A 53 -4.01 -11.81 16.28
C TRP A 53 -4.04 -13.25 16.80
N ALA A 54 -4.77 -14.12 16.10
CA ALA A 54 -4.82 -15.55 16.41
C ALA A 54 -3.52 -16.29 16.06
N GLN A 55 -2.68 -15.71 15.20
CA GLN A 55 -1.40 -16.23 14.74
C GLN A 55 -0.32 -15.15 14.88
N GLN A 56 0.95 -15.53 14.88
CA GLN A 56 2.07 -14.59 14.90
C GLN A 56 2.37 -13.95 13.53
N TYR A 57 1.41 -14.01 12.61
CA TYR A 57 1.45 -13.37 11.31
C TYR A 57 0.05 -12.84 10.96
N LEU A 58 0.02 -11.79 10.15
CA LEU A 58 -1.18 -11.30 9.51
C LEU A 58 -1.19 -11.80 8.07
N THR A 59 -2.24 -12.52 7.68
CA THR A 59 -2.42 -12.97 6.30
C THR A 59 -3.02 -11.84 5.47
N ILE A 60 -2.30 -11.41 4.43
CA ILE A 60 -2.81 -10.49 3.41
C ILE A 60 -3.12 -11.32 2.16
N PRO A 61 -4.39 -11.50 1.79
CA PRO A 61 -4.75 -12.26 0.60
C PRO A 61 -4.27 -11.53 -0.65
N LEU A 62 -3.46 -12.21 -1.48
CA LEU A 62 -2.94 -11.65 -2.72
C LEU A 62 -3.84 -12.00 -3.91
N GLN A 63 -4.01 -11.04 -4.82
CA GLN A 63 -4.60 -11.28 -6.13
C GLN A 63 -3.48 -11.64 -7.11
N ILE A 64 -3.24 -12.94 -7.28
CA ILE A 64 -2.16 -13.45 -8.13
C ILE A 64 -2.53 -13.21 -9.61
N PRO A 65 -1.70 -12.52 -10.41
CA PRO A 65 -1.94 -12.36 -11.84
C PRO A 65 -1.98 -13.71 -12.54
N ALA A 66 -2.82 -13.83 -13.58
CA ALA A 66 -2.82 -15.01 -14.44
C ALA A 66 -1.47 -15.15 -15.15
N GLY A 67 -1.05 -16.40 -15.37
CA GLY A 67 0.13 -16.69 -16.18
C GLY A 67 -0.08 -16.35 -17.67
N GLY A 68 0.97 -16.53 -18.47
CA GLY A 68 0.94 -16.27 -19.92
C GLY A 68 1.87 -17.17 -20.70
N THR A 69 2.06 -16.85 -21.99
CA THR A 69 2.97 -17.55 -22.90
C THR A 69 3.81 -16.53 -23.67
N THR A 70 5.11 -16.76 -23.76
CA THR A 70 6.06 -15.91 -24.48
C THR A 70 5.97 -16.11 -26.01
N PRO A 71 6.56 -15.22 -26.84
CA PRO A 71 6.54 -15.34 -28.30
C PRO A 71 7.17 -16.63 -28.85
N ASP A 72 8.12 -17.22 -28.12
CA ASP A 72 8.73 -18.53 -28.44
C ASP A 72 7.92 -19.73 -27.91
N GLY A 73 6.71 -19.48 -27.39
CA GLY A 73 5.74 -20.52 -26.99
C GLY A 73 5.94 -21.07 -25.58
N VAL A 74 6.72 -20.42 -24.73
CA VAL A 74 7.00 -20.88 -23.35
C VAL A 74 5.98 -20.29 -22.38
N SER A 75 5.25 -21.15 -21.67
CA SER A 75 4.31 -20.72 -20.63
C SER A 75 5.00 -20.30 -19.33
N TYR A 76 4.42 -19.34 -18.62
CA TYR A 76 4.89 -18.88 -17.31
C TYR A 76 3.72 -18.60 -16.35
N THR A 77 3.99 -18.67 -15.05
CA THR A 77 3.09 -18.28 -13.95
C THR A 77 3.72 -17.17 -13.11
N TYR A 78 2.95 -16.49 -12.25
CA TYR A 78 3.49 -15.47 -11.35
C TYR A 78 3.61 -15.95 -9.91
N SER A 79 4.63 -15.44 -9.23
CA SER A 79 4.85 -15.60 -7.80
C SER A 79 5.14 -14.24 -7.14
N ALA A 80 4.73 -14.08 -5.88
CA ALA A 80 5.08 -12.90 -5.10
C ALA A 80 6.60 -12.88 -4.85
N ASN A 81 7.24 -11.72 -5.01
CA ASN A 81 8.68 -11.58 -4.86
C ASN A 81 9.03 -10.34 -4.00
N GLY A 82 9.99 -9.51 -4.42
CA GLY A 82 10.39 -8.32 -3.68
C GLY A 82 9.20 -7.42 -3.35
N CYS A 83 9.19 -6.85 -2.16
CA CYS A 83 8.20 -5.87 -1.74
C CYS A 83 8.87 -4.63 -1.15
N SER A 84 8.11 -3.55 -1.13
CA SER A 84 8.39 -2.34 -0.37
C SER A 84 7.11 -1.90 0.34
N VAL A 85 7.21 -0.84 1.12
CA VAL A 85 6.09 -0.28 1.87
C VAL A 85 6.08 1.23 1.74
N GLY A 86 4.88 1.81 1.80
CA GLY A 86 4.69 3.24 1.79
C GLY A 86 3.28 3.57 2.25
N ASP A 87 3.12 4.72 2.89
CA ASP A 87 1.82 5.27 3.26
C ASP A 87 1.29 6.01 2.03
N LEU A 88 0.41 5.35 1.27
CA LEU A 88 -0.02 5.79 -0.06
C LEU A 88 -1.30 6.63 0.00
N ASP A 89 -2.03 6.61 1.11
CA ASP A 89 -3.26 7.38 1.31
C ASP A 89 -3.19 8.43 2.44
N GLY A 90 -2.11 8.43 3.23
CA GLY A 90 -1.83 9.42 4.26
C GLY A 90 -2.54 9.14 5.59
N ASP A 91 -3.02 7.92 5.82
CA ASP A 91 -3.67 7.53 7.08
C ASP A 91 -2.67 7.18 8.20
N GLY A 92 -1.37 7.08 7.88
CA GLY A 92 -0.30 6.75 8.81
C GLY A 92 -0.05 5.25 8.98
N GLN A 93 -0.75 4.39 8.24
CA GLN A 93 -0.46 2.97 8.04
C GLN A 93 0.29 2.77 6.72
N TYR A 94 1.03 1.68 6.61
CA TYR A 94 1.75 1.37 5.38
C TYR A 94 0.96 0.39 4.50
N GLU A 95 0.83 0.73 3.22
CA GLU A 95 0.50 -0.23 2.16
C GLU A 95 1.74 -1.03 1.75
N ILE A 96 1.51 -2.19 1.13
CA ILE A 96 2.55 -3.03 0.56
C ILE A 96 2.58 -2.87 -0.95
N VAL A 97 3.74 -2.48 -1.48
CA VAL A 97 4.02 -2.49 -2.92
C VAL A 97 4.76 -3.79 -3.24
N LEU A 98 4.09 -4.73 -3.92
CA LEU A 98 4.60 -6.08 -4.17
C LEU A 98 4.96 -6.28 -5.65
N LYS A 99 6.16 -6.78 -5.92
CA LYS A 99 6.59 -7.22 -7.25
C LYS A 99 6.11 -8.65 -7.52
N TRP A 100 5.45 -8.84 -8.65
CA TRP A 100 5.17 -10.16 -9.20
C TRP A 100 6.33 -10.60 -10.09
N ASP A 101 6.81 -11.82 -9.86
CA ASP A 101 7.92 -12.41 -10.61
C ASP A 101 7.41 -13.58 -11.46
N PRO A 102 7.60 -13.53 -12.79
CA PRO A 102 7.19 -14.62 -13.66
C PRO A 102 8.13 -15.82 -13.48
N SER A 103 7.64 -17.04 -13.63
CA SER A 103 8.42 -18.28 -13.42
C SER A 103 9.56 -18.48 -14.43
N ASN A 104 9.56 -17.70 -15.50
CA ASN A 104 10.61 -17.66 -16.51
C ASN A 104 11.43 -16.36 -16.43
N SER A 105 11.38 -15.64 -15.30
CA SER A 105 12.22 -14.48 -15.04
C SER A 105 13.68 -14.87 -15.28
N ARG A 106 14.39 -13.99 -15.99
CA ARG A 106 15.81 -14.18 -16.30
C ARG A 106 16.58 -13.00 -15.75
N ASP A 107 17.70 -13.33 -15.13
CA ASP A 107 18.74 -12.34 -14.90
C ASP A 107 19.28 -11.84 -16.25
N ASN A 108 19.67 -10.57 -16.30
CA ASN A 108 20.06 -9.88 -17.53
C ASN A 108 21.32 -10.46 -18.22
N ALA A 109 22.02 -11.38 -17.55
CA ALA A 109 23.12 -12.17 -18.10
C ALA A 109 22.69 -13.40 -18.92
N GLN A 110 21.39 -13.70 -19.01
CA GLN A 110 20.85 -14.85 -19.75
C GLN A 110 20.02 -14.43 -20.97
N ALA A 111 20.16 -15.12 -22.09
CA ALA A 111 19.37 -14.86 -23.29
C ALA A 111 17.87 -15.23 -23.10
N GLY A 112 16.94 -14.40 -23.59
CA GLY A 112 15.49 -14.61 -23.55
C GLY A 112 14.69 -13.30 -23.67
N TYR A 113 13.35 -13.37 -23.65
CA TYR A 113 12.46 -12.19 -23.72
C TYR A 113 11.94 -11.79 -22.33
N THR A 114 12.20 -10.57 -21.93
CA THR A 114 11.45 -9.78 -20.94
C THR A 114 11.14 -8.46 -21.65
N ASP A 115 9.88 -8.26 -22.06
CA ASP A 115 9.36 -7.08 -22.79
C ASP A 115 10.40 -6.05 -23.30
N SER A 116 10.91 -6.30 -24.51
CA SER A 116 11.64 -5.41 -25.43
C SER A 116 12.74 -4.43 -24.95
N ASP A 117 13.07 -4.28 -23.68
CA ASP A 117 14.26 -3.53 -23.24
C ASP A 117 15.00 -4.10 -22.02
N GLY A 118 14.43 -5.11 -21.33
CA GLY A 118 15.08 -5.81 -20.22
C GLY A 118 15.08 -5.07 -18.89
N LYS A 119 14.18 -4.11 -18.68
CA LYS A 119 13.98 -3.42 -17.41
C LYS A 119 12.59 -3.73 -16.86
N ALA A 120 12.38 -3.42 -15.58
CA ALA A 120 11.09 -3.58 -14.93
C ALA A 120 10.40 -2.22 -14.80
N GLU A 121 9.08 -2.23 -14.93
CA GLU A 121 8.21 -1.06 -14.91
C GLU A 121 7.23 -1.14 -13.75
N ILE A 122 6.68 0.03 -13.40
CA ILE A 122 5.61 0.15 -12.40
C ILE A 122 4.39 0.67 -13.14
N ALA A 123 3.35 -0.14 -13.24
CA ALA A 123 2.05 0.30 -13.74
C ALA A 123 1.15 0.66 -12.56
N CYS A 124 0.58 1.86 -12.52
CA CYS A 124 -0.45 2.19 -11.54
C CYS A 124 -1.50 3.14 -12.11
N LYS A 125 -2.67 3.16 -11.47
CA LYS A 125 -3.75 4.08 -11.81
C LYS A 125 -3.37 5.49 -11.38
N THR A 126 -3.60 6.45 -12.26
CA THR A 126 -3.24 7.85 -12.08
C THR A 126 -4.42 8.74 -12.44
N ALA A 127 -4.28 10.04 -12.19
CA ALA A 127 -5.29 11.05 -12.48
C ALA A 127 -4.63 12.36 -12.93
N ASP A 128 -5.45 13.28 -13.45
CA ASP A 128 -5.04 14.67 -13.68
C ASP A 128 -4.29 15.24 -12.47
N GLY A 129 -3.15 15.88 -12.71
CA GLY A 129 -2.33 16.48 -11.67
C GLY A 129 -1.30 15.53 -11.03
N THR A 130 -1.37 14.22 -11.33
CA THR A 130 -0.33 13.25 -10.94
C THR A 130 1.00 13.68 -11.56
N ARG A 131 2.06 13.74 -10.76
CA ARG A 131 3.41 14.04 -11.23
C ARG A 131 4.28 12.80 -11.22
N ASP A 132 4.97 12.57 -12.31
CA ASP A 132 6.02 11.56 -12.33
C ASP A 132 7.29 12.07 -11.61
N SER A 133 8.29 11.21 -11.50
CA SER A 133 9.56 11.53 -10.84
C SER A 133 10.35 12.69 -11.48
N THR A 134 9.98 13.10 -12.69
CA THR A 134 10.61 14.19 -13.44
C THR A 134 9.80 15.49 -13.37
N ASN A 135 8.76 15.53 -12.52
CA ASN A 135 7.78 16.62 -12.38
C ASN A 135 6.90 16.85 -13.61
N VAL A 136 6.90 15.92 -14.58
CA VAL A 136 5.96 15.96 -15.69
C VAL A 136 4.58 15.61 -15.14
N ILE A 137 3.62 16.46 -15.45
CA ILE A 137 2.24 16.30 -15.00
C ILE A 137 1.50 15.43 -16.01
N ILE A 138 0.79 14.44 -15.49
CA ILE A 138 -0.13 13.61 -16.25
C ILE A 138 -1.48 14.32 -16.24
N GLY A 139 -1.99 14.59 -17.43
CA GLY A 139 -3.27 15.28 -17.62
C GLY A 139 -3.23 16.77 -17.25
N ASN A 140 -4.33 17.28 -16.67
CA ASN A 140 -4.49 18.69 -16.31
C ASN A 140 -3.98 18.99 -14.89
N SER A 141 -3.04 19.93 -14.76
CA SER A 141 -2.44 20.30 -13.47
C SER A 141 -3.38 21.02 -12.50
N ASP A 142 -4.38 21.70 -13.05
CA ASP A 142 -5.23 22.62 -12.28
C ASP A 142 -6.57 21.96 -11.93
N ALA A 143 -6.76 20.70 -12.34
CA ALA A 143 -7.98 19.97 -12.09
C ALA A 143 -8.07 19.53 -10.63
N ASP A 144 -9.21 19.82 -10.01
CA ASP A 144 -9.58 19.32 -8.69
C ASP A 144 -10.98 18.71 -8.77
N TYR A 145 -11.04 17.38 -8.82
CA TYR A 145 -12.29 16.64 -8.89
C TYR A 145 -12.79 16.17 -7.52
N ARG A 146 -12.16 16.63 -6.42
CA ARG A 146 -12.59 16.30 -5.07
C ARG A 146 -13.89 17.05 -4.78
N ASN A 147 -14.91 16.33 -4.36
CA ASN A 147 -16.14 16.97 -3.87
C ASN A 147 -15.96 17.50 -2.44
N SER A 148 -17.00 18.13 -1.89
CA SER A 148 -16.99 18.70 -0.53
C SER A 148 -16.73 17.69 0.59
N ARG A 149 -16.76 16.39 0.29
CA ARG A 149 -16.49 15.28 1.22
C ARG A 149 -15.16 14.59 0.92
N GLY A 150 -14.38 15.07 -0.04
CA GLY A 150 -13.06 14.55 -0.41
C GLY A 150 -13.06 13.44 -1.45
N TYR A 151 -14.21 13.01 -1.97
CA TYR A 151 -14.27 11.95 -2.98
C TYR A 151 -13.96 12.48 -4.38
N ILE A 152 -13.28 11.66 -5.20
CA ILE A 152 -13.08 11.89 -6.62
C ILE A 152 -13.98 10.92 -7.40
N LEU A 153 -15.17 11.40 -7.77
CA LEU A 153 -16.20 10.61 -8.47
C LEU A 153 -16.43 11.06 -9.92
N THR A 154 -15.77 12.15 -10.31
CA THR A 154 -15.85 12.76 -11.64
C THR A 154 -14.43 13.01 -12.14
N GLY A 155 -14.31 13.40 -13.42
CA GLY A 155 -13.01 13.59 -14.06
C GLY A 155 -12.41 12.30 -14.61
N PRO A 156 -11.44 12.43 -15.52
CA PRO A 156 -10.80 11.31 -16.20
C PRO A 156 -9.95 10.46 -15.24
N GLU A 157 -9.78 9.20 -15.60
CA GLU A 157 -8.93 8.24 -14.88
C GLU A 157 -7.97 7.64 -15.88
N TYR A 158 -6.73 7.42 -15.44
CA TYR A 158 -5.67 6.94 -16.31
C TYR A 158 -5.00 5.70 -15.76
N LEU A 159 -4.45 4.88 -16.66
CA LEU A 159 -3.44 3.89 -16.34
C LEU A 159 -2.11 4.39 -16.89
N THR A 160 -1.11 4.53 -16.02
CA THR A 160 0.24 4.96 -16.42
C THR A 160 1.25 3.87 -16.14
N ILE A 161 2.05 3.58 -17.16
CA ILE A 161 3.29 2.80 -17.02
C ILE A 161 4.40 3.78 -16.70
N PHE A 162 5.09 3.56 -15.59
CA PHE A 162 6.27 4.27 -15.19
C PHE A 162 7.49 3.38 -15.40
N ASN A 163 8.55 3.96 -15.93
CA ASN A 163 9.83 3.30 -16.00
C ASN A 163 10.29 2.95 -14.59
N GLY A 164 10.46 1.67 -14.26
CA GLY A 164 10.70 1.27 -12.87
C GLY A 164 12.10 1.65 -12.37
N GLN A 165 13.03 2.01 -13.27
CA GLN A 165 14.34 2.56 -12.88
C GLN A 165 14.28 4.06 -12.56
N THR A 166 13.50 4.82 -13.33
CA THR A 166 13.54 6.29 -13.24
C THR A 166 12.31 6.89 -12.60
N GLY A 167 11.20 6.15 -12.50
CA GLY A 167 9.88 6.65 -12.07
C GLY A 167 9.22 7.58 -13.09
N LYS A 168 9.77 7.72 -14.30
CA LYS A 168 9.24 8.58 -15.36
C LYS A 168 8.05 7.91 -16.02
N ALA A 169 6.97 8.66 -16.27
CA ALA A 169 5.84 8.15 -17.03
C ALA A 169 6.29 7.83 -18.48
N MET A 170 6.10 6.59 -18.90
CA MET A 170 6.46 6.09 -20.23
C MET A 170 5.25 6.11 -21.17
N ALA A 171 4.10 5.69 -20.67
CA ALA A 171 2.86 5.68 -21.42
C ALA A 171 1.69 5.90 -20.46
N THR A 172 0.71 6.68 -20.91
CA THR A 172 -0.55 6.89 -20.18
C THR A 172 -1.69 6.69 -21.15
N VAL A 173 -2.70 5.95 -20.70
CA VAL A 173 -3.95 5.72 -21.43
C VAL A 173 -5.13 5.93 -20.49
N ASP A 174 -6.32 6.09 -21.05
CA ASP A 174 -7.55 6.09 -20.24
C ASP A 174 -7.67 4.75 -19.49
N PHE A 175 -8.04 4.83 -18.21
CA PHE A 175 -8.24 3.66 -17.38
C PHE A 175 -9.52 2.95 -17.81
N ILE A 176 -9.42 1.66 -18.15
CA ILE A 176 -10.54 0.82 -18.55
C ILE A 176 -10.61 -0.38 -17.58
N PRO A 177 -11.80 -0.73 -17.03
CA PRO A 177 -13.10 -0.11 -17.32
C PRO A 177 -13.20 1.31 -16.76
N ASP A 178 -14.02 2.13 -17.43
CA ASP A 178 -14.31 3.46 -16.94
C ASP A 178 -15.17 3.38 -15.67
N ARG A 179 -15.13 4.44 -14.87
CA ARG A 179 -15.82 4.51 -13.57
C ARG A 179 -17.34 4.28 -13.66
N GLY A 180 -17.93 4.60 -14.80
CA GLY A 180 -19.39 4.64 -14.97
C GLY A 180 -20.05 5.71 -14.08
N ASN A 181 -21.38 5.63 -13.94
CA ASN A 181 -22.14 6.58 -13.13
C ASN A 181 -22.12 6.16 -11.66
N VAL A 182 -21.39 6.93 -10.84
CA VAL A 182 -21.28 6.72 -9.39
C VAL A 182 -21.67 7.98 -8.62
N SER A 183 -22.31 7.81 -7.47
CA SER A 183 -22.71 8.91 -6.58
C SER A 183 -22.27 8.64 -5.15
N ALA A 184 -21.92 9.69 -4.42
CA ALA A 184 -21.56 9.65 -2.99
C ALA A 184 -22.78 9.60 -2.07
#